data_AF-A0A497QQV9-F1
#
_entry.id   AF-A0A497QQV9-F1
#
_cell.length_a   1.000
_cell.length_b   1.000
_cell.length_c   1.000
_cell.angle_alpha   90.00
_cell.angle_beta   90.00
_cell.angle_gamma   90.00
#
_symmetry.space_group_name_H-M   'P 1'
#
loop_
_entity.id
_entity.type
_entity.pdbx_description
1 polymer ?
#
loop_
_entity_poly.entity_id
_entity_poly.type
_entity_poly.pdbx_seq_one_letter_code
_entity_poly.pdbx_strand_id
1 'polypeptide(L)' 'MVHIAIAGTGRVGQGVAYTLMFEKYVDKLTLVDTAPN' A
#
# COMPACT_ATOMS: atom_id res chain seq x y z
N MET A 1 15.41 -5.81 -0.87
CA MET A 1 14.48 -4.66 -0.87
C MET A 1 13.38 -4.96 -1.86
N VAL A 2 12.14 -4.59 -1.54
CA VAL A 2 10.92 -4.95 -2.28
C VAL A 2 10.01 -3.74 -2.49
N HIS A 3 9.61 -3.52 -3.75
CA HIS A 3 8.54 -2.60 -4.11
C HIS A 3 7.21 -3.33 -4.11
N ILE A 4 6.24 -2.82 -3.34
CA ILE A 4 4.90 -3.40 -3.21
C ILE A 4 3.84 -2.45 -3.79
N ALA A 5 2.92 -3.00 -4.58
CA ALA A 5 1.73 -2.31 -5.03
C ALA A 5 0.49 -2.83 -4.29
N ILE A 6 -0.36 -1.92 -3.81
CA ILE A 6 -1.61 -2.22 -3.11
C ILE A 6 -2.76 -1.73 -4.00
N ALA A 7 -3.60 -2.66 -4.45
CA ALA A 7 -4.80 -2.37 -5.21
C ALA A 7 -6.02 -2.32 -4.29
N GLY A 8 -6.72 -1.18 -4.29
CA GLY A 8 -7.79 -0.82 -3.38
C GLY A 8 -7.27 -0.03 -2.18
N THR A 9 -7.74 1.21 -2.02
CA THR A 9 -7.37 2.16 -0.96
C THR A 9 -8.47 2.37 0.08
N GLY A 10 -9.41 1.43 0.16
CA GLY A 10 -10.40 1.35 1.24
C GLY A 10 -9.76 0.95 2.58
N ARG A 11 -10.60 0.65 3.59
CA ARG A 11 -10.18 0.39 4.98
C ARG A 11 -9.06 -0.65 5.11
N VAL A 12 -9.15 -1.74 4.35
CA VAL A 12 -8.15 -2.82 4.38
C VAL A 12 -6.85 -2.37 3.71
N GLY A 13 -6.94 -1.77 2.52
CA GLY A 13 -5.77 -1.30 1.78
C GLY A 13 -4.97 -0.26 2.56
N GLN A 14 -5.66 0.66 3.25
CA GLN A 14 -5.02 1.64 4.13
C GLN A 14 -4.31 0.99 5.32
N GLY A 15 -4.94 -0.01 5.96
CA GLY A 15 -4.32 -0.75 7.05
C GLY A 15 -3.05 -1.48 6.61
N VAL A 16 -3.12 -2.17 5.46
CA VAL A 16 -1.96 -2.87 4.88
C VAL A 16 -0.86 -1.90 4.49
N ALA A 17 -1.21 -0.77 3.85
CA ALA A 17 -0.25 0.27 3.49
C ALA A 17 0.47 0.83 4.73
N TYR A 18 -0.28 1.11 5.79
CA TYR A 18 0.28 1.62 7.04
C TYR A 18 1.26 0.63 7.68
N THR A 19 0.91 -0.65 7.75
CA THR A 19 1.82 -1.68 8.28
C THR A 19 3.08 -1.81 7.44
N LEU A 20 2.95 -1.90 6.11
CA LEU A 20 4.09 -2.11 5.21
C LEU A 20 5.02 -0.89 5.12
N MET A 21 4.53 0.31 5.44
CA MET A 21 5.31 1.54 5.41
C MET A 21 6.48 1.55 6.39
N PHE A 22 6.40 0.77 7.47
CA PHE A 22 7.44 0.69 8.51
C PHE A 22 8.37 -0.51 8.36
N GLU A 23 8.17 -1.31 7.31
CA GLU A 23 8.81 -2.60 7.21
C GLU A 23 10.17 -2.50 6.50
N LYS A 24 11.22 -2.96 7.18
CA LYS A 24 12.63 -2.72 6.80
C LYS A 24 13.03 -3.17 5.40
N TYR A 25 12.26 -4.08 4.81
CA TYR A 25 12.54 -4.64 3.49
C TYR A 25 11.76 -3.95 2.37
N VAL A 26 10.80 -3.10 2.70
CA VAL A 26 9.95 -2.37 1.74
C VAL A 26 10.63 -1.04 1.43
N ASP A 27 11.09 -0.86 0.18
CA ASP A 27 11.70 0.39 -0.27
C ASP A 27 10.69 1.34 -0.91
N LYS A 28 9.61 0.80 -1.48
CA LYS A 28 8.61 1.59 -2.19
C LYS A 28 7.22 0.99 -2.04
N LEU A 29 6.23 1.87 -1.89
CA LEU A 29 4.81 1.53 -1.92
C LEU A 29 4.12 2.28 -3.06
N THR A 30 3.22 1.59 -3.77
CA THR A 30 2.32 2.20 -4.76
C THR A 30 0.90 1.84 -4.42
N LEU A 31 0.04 2.86 -4.30
CA LEU A 31 -1.37 2.70 -4.04
C LEU A 31 -2.14 2.90 -5.34
N VAL A 32 -3.03 1.97 -5.66
CA VAL A 32 -3.88 2.00 -6.86
C VAL A 32 -5.32 1.86 -6.44
N ASP A 33 -6.19 2.74 -6.93
CA ASP A 33 -7.64 2.59 -6.76
C ASP A 33 -8.34 2.90 -8.09
N THR A 34 -9.51 2.31 -8.27
CA THR A 34 -10.42 2.58 -9.39
C THR A 34 -11.68 3.31 -8.93
N ALA A 35 -11.89 3.44 -7.61
CA ALA A 35 -12.97 4.23 -7.07
C ALA A 35 -12.85 5.67 -7.57
N PRO A 36 -13.90 6.23 -8.21
CA PRO A 36 -13.94 7.64 -8.51
C PRO A 36 -14.06 8.39 -7.18
N ASN A 37 -13.05 9.19 -6.86
CA ASN A 37 -13.07 10.06 -5.68
C ASN A 37 -14.04 11.23 -5.87
#